data_AF-A0A3M1LRK7-F1
#
_entry.id   AF-A0A3M1LRK7-F1
#
_cell.length_a   1.000
_cell.length_b   1.000
_cell.length_c   1.000
_cell.angle_alpha   90.00
_cell.angle_beta   90.00
_cell.angle_gamma   90.00
#
_symmetry.space_group_name_H-M   'P 1'
#
loop_
_entity.id
_entity.type
_entity.pdbx_description
1 polymer ?
#
loop_
_entity_poly.entity_id
_entity_poly.type
_entity_poly.pdbx_seq_one_letter_code
_entity_poly.pdbx_strand_id
1 'polypeptide(L)' 'PLVGPLALVVDVLNRIWPGRLPVDGNQIRLSGRFLYFDGSKARRELGLGPPTPFRKAVQAAFQWYREHGDL' A
#
# COMPACT_ATOMS: atom_id res chain seq x y z
N PRO A 1 13.07 -10.65 -12.15
CA PRO A 1 12.08 -9.84 -11.38
C PRO A 1 11.84 -8.48 -12.08
N LEU A 2 10.62 -8.22 -12.57
CA LEU A 2 10.26 -7.03 -13.35
C LEU A 2 10.25 -5.70 -12.56
N VAL A 3 10.41 -5.79 -11.23
CA VAL A 3 10.33 -4.67 -10.28
C VAL A 3 11.39 -3.59 -10.52
N GLY A 4 12.63 -3.97 -10.83
CA GLY A 4 13.72 -3.03 -11.10
C GLY A 4 13.49 -2.18 -12.36
N PRO A 5 13.20 -2.82 -13.52
CA PRO A 5 12.82 -2.10 -14.74
C PRO A 5 11.60 -1.19 -14.56
N LEU A 6 10.56 -1.65 -13.85
CA LEU A 6 9.35 -0.86 -13.60
C LEU A 6 9.63 0.38 -12.75
N ALA A 7 10.45 0.26 -11.71
CA ALA A 7 10.84 1.39 -10.86
C ALA A 7 11.55 2.50 -11.66
N LEU A 8 12.45 2.12 -12.58
CA LEU A 8 13.14 3.08 -13.46
C LEU A 8 12.17 3.83 -14.38
N VAL A 9 11.19 3.13 -14.96
CA VAL A 9 10.16 3.76 -15.81
C VAL A 9 9.36 4.78 -15.02
N VAL A 10 8.92 4.44 -13.80
CA VAL A 10 8.17 5.35 -12.91
C VAL A 10 8.99 6.58 -12.54
N ASP A 11 10.28 6.42 -12.22
CA ASP A 11 11.16 7.55 -11.90
C ASP A 11 11.37 8.50 -13.08
N VAL A 12 11.53 7.95 -14.30
CA VAL A 12 11.64 8.75 -15.53
C VAL A 12 10.33 9.50 -15.80
N LEU A 13 9.18 8.84 -15.63
CA LEU A 13 7.86 9.45 -15.84
C LEU A 13 7.62 10.62 -14.86
N ASN A 14 7.90 10.41 -13.56
CA ASN A 14 7.79 11.45 -12.53
C ASN A 14 8.72 12.65 -12.76
N ARG A 15 9.84 12.45 -13.47
CA ARG A 15 10.78 13.51 -13.81
C ARG A 15 10.30 14.37 -14.98
N ILE A 16 9.55 13.79 -15.92
CA ILE A 16 9.17 14.44 -17.19
C ILE A 16 7.74 14.98 -17.14
N TRP A 17 6.83 14.32 -16.40
CA TRP A 17 5.44 14.73 -16.32
C TRP A 17 5.21 15.70 -15.14
N PRO A 18 4.66 16.92 -15.37
CA PRO A 18 4.26 17.83 -14.30
C PRO A 18 3.22 17.26 -13.30
N GLY A 19 2.47 16.23 -13.69
CA GLY A 19 1.64 15.45 -12.77
C GLY A 19 2.51 14.44 -12.00
N ARG A 20 2.87 14.75 -10.75
CA ARG A 20 3.58 13.79 -9.89
C ARG A 20 2.66 12.61 -9.63
N LEU A 21 3.06 11.40 -10.04
CA LEU A 21 2.35 10.20 -9.63
C LEU A 21 2.42 10.08 -8.10
N PRO A 22 1.40 9.48 -7.45
CA PRO A 22 1.42 9.25 -6.00
C PRO A 22 2.42 8.16 -5.56
N VAL A 23 3.24 7.65 -6.50
CA VAL A 23 4.20 6.56 -6.30
C VAL A 23 5.54 6.89 -6.96
N ASP A 24 6.64 6.42 -6.39
CA ASP A 24 8.00 6.54 -6.94
C ASP A 24 8.68 5.16 -7.06
N GLY A 25 9.86 5.11 -7.67
CA GLY A 25 10.60 3.88 -7.87
C GLY A 25 10.99 3.16 -6.57
N ASN A 26 11.12 3.87 -5.45
CA ASN A 26 11.38 3.24 -4.15
C ASN A 26 10.15 2.49 -3.64
N GLN A 27 8.95 3.07 -3.78
CA GLN A 27 7.70 2.38 -3.44
C GLN A 27 7.49 1.12 -4.29
N ILE A 28 7.82 1.18 -5.58
CA ILE A 28 7.76 0.00 -6.47
C ILE A 28 8.74 -1.09 -6.03
N ARG A 29 9.96 -0.73 -5.62
CA ARG A 29 10.94 -1.69 -5.10
C ARG A 29 10.50 -2.30 -3.78
N LEU A 30 9.82 -1.52 -2.93
CA LEU A 30 9.29 -1.98 -1.65
C LEU A 30 8.12 -2.95 -1.84
N SER A 31 7.21 -2.66 -2.78
CA SER A 31 6.03 -3.50 -3.04
C SER A 31 6.38 -4.90 -3.56
N GLY A 32 7.56 -5.07 -4.17
CA GLY A 32 8.07 -6.36 -4.60
C GLY A 32 8.58 -7.27 -3.47
N ARG A 33 8.57 -6.82 -2.21
CA ARG A 33 9.09 -7.58 -1.07
C ARG A 33 7.96 -8.03 -0.14
N PHE A 34 8.06 -9.26 0.37
CA PHE A 34 7.24 -9.72 1.48
C PHE A 34 7.76 -9.13 2.79
N LEU A 35 6.92 -8.36 3.47
CA LEU A 35 7.20 -7.80 4.78
C LEU A 35 6.37 -8.57 5.83
N TYR A 36 7.04 -9.08 6.85
CA TYR A 36 6.42 -9.80 7.94
C TYR A 36 6.50 -8.96 9.20
N PHE A 37 5.38 -8.87 9.93
CA PHE A 37 5.26 -8.04 11.13
C PHE A 37 4.64 -8.86 12.26
N ASP A 38 5.12 -8.66 13.50
CA ASP A 38 4.48 -9.19 14.69
C ASP A 38 3.60 -8.12 15.35
N GLY A 39 2.30 -8.38 15.38
CA GLY A 39 1.31 -7.51 16.03
C GLY A 39 1.13 -7.76 17.54
N SER A 40 1.89 -8.67 18.15
CA SER A 40 1.70 -9.06 19.57
C SER A 40 1.76 -7.88 20.54
N LYS A 41 2.72 -6.97 20.35
CA LYS A 41 2.87 -5.77 21.19
C LYS A 41 1.63 -4.88 21.15
N ALA A 42 1.12 -4.62 19.95
CA ALA A 42 -0.05 -3.76 19.77
C ALA A 42 -1.32 -4.39 20.38
N ARG A 43 -1.46 -5.72 20.32
CA ARG A 43 -2.54 -6.42 21.02
C ARG A 43 -2.42 -6.30 22.54
N ARG A 44 -1.21 -6.47 23.09
CA ARG A 44 -0.95 -6.42 24.52
C ARG A 44 -1.12 -5.01 25.10
N GLU A 45 -0.60 -4.01 24.41
CA GLU A 45 -0.46 -2.65 24.97
C GLU A 45 -1.58 -1.71 24.53
N LEU A 46 -2.18 -1.94 23.35
CA LEU A 46 -3.24 -1.07 22.80
C LEU A 46 -4.61 -1.76 22.78
N GLY A 47 -4.72 -2.99 23.30
CA GLY A 47 -5.98 -3.73 23.33
C GLY A 47 -6.53 -4.07 21.94
N LEU A 48 -5.68 -4.07 20.90
CA LEU A 48 -6.12 -4.42 19.55
C LEU A 48 -6.58 -5.88 19.50
N GLY A 49 -7.71 -6.11 18.83
CA GLY A 49 -8.21 -7.45 18.57
C GLY A 49 -7.32 -8.24 17.59
N PRO A 50 -7.70 -9.49 17.29
CA PRO A 50 -7.04 -10.29 16.26
C PRO A 50 -7.01 -9.53 14.91
N PRO A 51 -5.94 -9.71 14.11
CA PRO A 51 -5.84 -9.04 12.82
C PRO A 51 -6.99 -9.45 11.90
N THR A 52 -7.63 -8.47 11.28
CA THR A 52 -8.65 -8.70 10.26
C THR A 52 -8.01 -9.31 9.01
N PRO A 53 -8.59 -10.37 8.41
CA PRO A 53 -8.11 -10.91 7.14
C PRO A 53 -8.09 -9.83 6.05
N PHE A 54 -7.01 -9.78 5.26
CA PHE A 54 -6.79 -8.74 4.25
C PHE A 54 -8.01 -8.52 3.34
N ARG A 55 -8.60 -9.59 2.80
CA ARG A 55 -9.78 -9.52 1.92
C ARG A 55 -10.94 -8.76 2.56
N LYS A 56 -11.19 -9.02 3.86
CA LYS A 56 -12.28 -8.38 4.61
C LYS A 56 -11.99 -6.91 4.86
N ALA A 57 -10.74 -6.57 5.20
CA ALA A 57 -10.33 -5.18 5.40
C ALA A 57 -10.45 -4.35 4.12
N VAL A 58 -9.97 -4.87 2.98
CA VAL A 58 -10.10 -4.19 1.67
C VAL A 58 -11.56 -4.03 1.26
N GLN A 59 -12.38 -5.06 1.46
CA GLN A 59 -13.80 -4.97 1.15
C GLN A 59 -14.49 -3.87 1.98
N ALA A 60 -14.22 -3.80 3.28
CA ALA A 60 -14.78 -2.76 4.14
C ALA A 60 -14.35 -1.36 3.71
N ALA A 61 -13.05 -1.17 3.40
CA ALA A 61 -12.54 0.10 2.90
C ALA A 61 -13.20 0.50 1.57
N PHE A 62 -13.32 -0.44 0.62
CA PHE A 62 -13.96 -0.19 -0.67
C PHE A 62 -15.43 0.22 -0.52
N GLN A 63 -16.19 -0.46 0.34
CA GLN A 63 -17.58 -0.10 0.58
C GLN A 63 -17.69 1.28 1.24
N TRP A 64 -16.84 1.57 2.23
CA TRP A 64 -16.82 2.88 2.85
C TRP A 64 -16.54 3.98 1.83
N TYR A 65 -15.56 3.79 0.93
CA TYR A 65 -15.28 4.74 -0.14
C TYR A 65 -16.49 4.92 -1.06
N ARG A 66 -17.17 3.85 -1.47
CA ARG A 66 -18.39 3.95 -2.29
C ARG A 66 -19.53 4.71 -1.61
N GLU A 67 -19.60 4.66 -0.29
CA GLU A 67 -20.68 5.28 0.49
C GLU A 67 -20.37 6.73 0.88
N HIS A 68 -19.09 7.10 1.04
CA HIS A 68 -18.68 8.36 1.68
C HIS A 68 -17.68 9.20 0.87
N GLY A 69 -17.13 8.69 -0.22
CA GLY A 69 -16.20 9.40 -1.10
C GLY A 69 -16.60 9.25 -2.56
N ASP A 70 -16.30 10.26 -3.38
CA ASP A 70 -16.55 10.21 -4.82
C ASP A 70 -15.65 9.14 -5.48
N LEU A 71 -16.21 7.93 -5.63
CA LEU A 71 -15.82 6.92 -6.62
C LEU A 71 -16.94 6.74 -7.64
#